data_AF-A0A838EF89-F1
#
_entry.id   AF-A0A838EF89-F1
#
_cell.length_a   1.000
_cell.length_b   1.000
_cell.length_c   1.000
_cell.angle_alpha   90.00
_cell.angle_beta   90.00
_cell.angle_gamma   90.00
#
_symmetry.space_group_name_H-M   'P 1'
#
loop_
_entity.id
_entity.type
_entity.pdbx_description
1 polymer ?
#
loop_
_entity_poly.entity_id
_entity_poly.type
_entity_poly.pdbx_seq_one_letter_code
_entity_poly.pdbx_strand_id
1 'polypeptide(L)'
;MRTKLALVILLIALFVGASLSYSGTAHASAATPATNTHTSVALLTCPPTISYGTSQYNLVIVLQDNLDRYYGYHLDIDGHFGSLTRAAVKDFQAHYAPPSDGVVGPITWNALQECY
;
A
#
# COMPACT_ATOMS: atom_id res chain seq x y z
N MET A 1 25.98 41.24 -11.43
CA MET A 1 25.65 41.75 -10.08
C MET A 1 24.15 41.98 -9.99
N ARG A 2 23.51 41.42 -8.96
CA ARG A 2 22.34 41.95 -8.23
C ARG A 2 21.09 42.38 -9.04
N THR A 3 20.03 41.59 -8.94
CA THR A 3 18.67 42.15 -8.84
C THR A 3 17.97 41.49 -7.64
N LYS A 4 18.00 42.20 -6.51
CA LYS A 4 17.04 42.04 -5.41
C LYS A 4 15.76 42.83 -5.76
N LEU A 5 14.70 42.59 -4.99
CA LEU A 5 13.37 43.23 -4.96
C LEU A 5 12.33 42.56 -5.86
N ALA A 6 11.09 42.28 -5.41
CA ALA A 6 10.44 42.44 -4.12
C ALA A 6 9.13 41.63 -4.17
N LEU A 7 8.72 41.01 -3.07
CA LEU A 7 7.29 40.77 -2.84
C LEU A 7 7.01 40.72 -1.33
N VAL A 8 6.69 41.89 -0.80
CA VAL A 8 5.92 42.05 0.43
C VAL A 8 4.45 42.02 -0.02
N ILE A 9 3.60 41.24 0.62
CA ILE A 9 2.29 41.67 1.15
C ILE A 9 1.66 40.50 1.93
N LEU A 10 1.48 40.81 3.20
CA LEU A 10 0.76 40.12 4.26
C LEU A 10 -0.74 40.04 3.94
N LEU A 11 -1.35 38.86 4.04
CA LEU A 11 -2.79 38.74 4.29
C LEU A 11 -3.03 37.68 5.37
N ILE A 12 -3.11 38.18 6.61
CA ILE A 12 -3.66 37.44 7.76
C ILE A 12 -5.18 37.44 7.57
N ALA A 13 -5.73 36.32 7.12
CA ALA A 13 -7.18 36.08 7.17
C ALA A 13 -7.52 35.43 8.52
N LEU A 14 -7.94 36.24 9.49
CA LEU A 14 -8.60 35.78 10.70
C LEU A 14 -10.00 35.29 10.32
N PHE A 15 -10.18 33.98 10.20
CA PHE A 15 -11.49 33.37 10.05
C PHE A 15 -12.11 33.12 11.43
N VAL A 16 -13.24 33.81 11.65
CA VAL A 16 -14.20 33.61 12.75
C VAL A 16 -14.76 32.19 12.71
N GLY A 17 -15.01 31.57 13.87
CA GLY A 17 -15.78 30.32 13.89
C GLY A 17 -16.03 29.76 15.27
N ALA A 18 -17.20 30.07 15.82
CA ALA A 18 -17.74 29.52 17.06
C ALA A 18 -17.93 27.98 16.99
N SER A 19 -17.89 27.39 18.18
CA SER A 19 -18.04 25.98 18.56
C SER A 19 -19.15 25.18 17.85
N LEU A 20 -18.84 23.94 17.50
CA LEU A 20 -19.77 22.81 17.53
C LEU A 20 -19.04 21.58 18.08
N SER A 21 -19.46 21.14 19.26
CA SER A 21 -19.14 19.83 19.80
C SER A 21 -19.70 18.77 18.84
N TYR A 22 -18.85 18.04 18.15
CA TYR A 22 -19.27 16.86 17.40
C TYR A 22 -19.09 15.62 18.29
N SER A 23 -20.13 15.29 19.05
CA SER A 23 -20.27 13.96 19.64
C SER A 23 -20.72 13.00 18.54
N GLY A 24 -19.76 12.45 17.80
CA GLY A 24 -19.99 11.35 16.88
C GLY A 24 -19.85 10.00 17.59
N THR A 25 -20.92 9.45 18.12
CA THR A 25 -20.98 8.00 18.43
C THR A 25 -20.99 7.25 17.11
N ALA A 26 -19.80 6.89 16.60
CA ALA A 26 -19.70 5.94 15.51
C ALA A 26 -20.17 4.57 16.01
N HIS A 27 -21.42 4.24 15.70
CA HIS A 27 -21.94 2.88 15.78
C HIS A 27 -21.27 2.02 14.71
N ALA A 28 -21.01 0.78 15.10
CA ALA A 28 -20.20 -0.22 14.44
C ALA A 28 -20.41 -0.39 12.93
N SER A 29 -19.31 -0.71 12.25
CA SER A 29 -19.29 -1.96 11.51
C SER A 29 -17.97 -2.64 11.80
N ALA A 30 -18.05 -3.73 12.57
CA ALA A 30 -17.08 -4.79 12.48
C ALA A 30 -16.99 -5.12 10.99
N ALA A 31 -15.88 -4.72 10.36
CA ALA A 31 -15.49 -5.30 9.10
C ALA A 31 -15.42 -6.80 9.38
N THR A 32 -16.42 -7.52 8.89
CA THR A 32 -16.35 -8.97 8.75
C THR A 32 -14.96 -9.29 8.23
N PRO A 33 -14.19 -10.19 8.87
CA PRO A 33 -13.06 -10.78 8.16
C PRO A 33 -13.68 -11.42 6.93
N ALA A 34 -13.52 -10.77 5.77
CA ALA A 34 -13.73 -11.42 4.51
C ALA A 34 -12.67 -12.52 4.48
N THR A 35 -13.04 -13.70 4.97
CA THR A 35 -12.42 -14.94 4.59
C THR A 35 -12.67 -15.03 3.10
N ASN A 36 -11.78 -14.40 2.32
CA ASN A 36 -11.65 -14.64 0.91
C ASN A 36 -11.23 -16.10 0.80
N THR A 37 -12.23 -16.99 0.81
CA THR A 37 -12.12 -18.34 0.27
C THR A 37 -11.78 -18.15 -1.20
N HIS A 38 -10.48 -18.04 -1.47
CA HIS A 38 -9.92 -18.24 -2.79
C HIS A 38 -10.53 -19.54 -3.31
N THR A 39 -11.45 -19.37 -4.24
CA THR A 39 -12.14 -20.46 -4.90
C THR A 39 -11.07 -21.13 -5.75
N SER A 40 -10.41 -22.12 -5.16
CA SER A 40 -9.78 -23.27 -5.78
C SER A 40 -9.17 -22.99 -7.16
N VAL A 41 -8.07 -22.24 -7.20
CA VAL A 41 -7.06 -22.47 -8.24
C VAL A 41 -6.48 -23.85 -7.92
N ALA A 42 -6.59 -24.78 -8.87
CA ALA A 42 -6.13 -26.15 -8.72
C ALA A 42 -4.69 -26.22 -8.15
N LEU A 43 -4.51 -26.93 -7.03
CA LEU A 43 -3.27 -27.45 -6.41
C LEU A 43 -2.07 -26.53 -6.17
N LEU A 44 -2.08 -25.27 -6.62
CA LEU A 44 -0.95 -24.36 -6.42
C LEU A 44 -0.81 -23.98 -4.95
N THR A 45 0.34 -24.31 -4.36
CA THR A 45 0.76 -23.83 -3.06
C THR A 45 1.43 -22.48 -3.25
N CYS A 46 0.74 -21.43 -2.84
CA CYS A 46 1.28 -20.07 -2.83
C CYS A 46 1.86 -19.72 -1.46
N PRO A 47 2.80 -18.76 -1.38
CA PRO A 47 3.18 -18.14 -0.13
C PRO A 47 1.95 -17.54 0.60
N PRO A 48 2.00 -17.42 1.94
CA PRO A 48 0.90 -16.84 2.69
C PRO A 48 0.70 -15.36 2.33
N THR A 49 -0.51 -14.87 2.59
CA THR A 49 -0.84 -13.46 2.34
C THR A 49 -0.01 -12.53 3.22
N ILE A 50 0.64 -11.53 2.61
CA ILE A 50 1.36 -10.46 3.32
C ILE A 50 0.78 -9.09 2.98
N SER A 51 0.81 -8.18 3.95
CA SER A 51 0.28 -6.81 3.79
C SER A 51 0.99 -5.84 4.73
N TYR A 52 0.69 -4.54 4.59
CA TYR A 52 1.41 -3.44 5.27
C TYR A 52 1.56 -3.69 6.78
N GLY A 53 2.78 -3.54 7.29
CA GLY A 53 3.09 -3.79 8.70
C GLY A 53 3.25 -5.28 9.10
N THR A 54 3.28 -6.20 8.13
CA THR A 54 3.62 -7.61 8.37
C THR A 54 5.00 -7.77 9.00
N SER A 55 5.15 -8.77 9.86
CA SER A 55 6.46 -9.18 10.43
C SER A 55 7.15 -10.28 9.62
N GLN A 56 6.61 -10.67 8.47
CA GLN A 56 7.12 -11.77 7.64
C GLN A 56 8.32 -11.36 6.78
N TYR A 57 9.43 -11.02 7.44
CA TYR A 57 10.65 -10.44 6.84
C TYR A 57 11.12 -11.13 5.54
N ASN A 58 11.27 -12.45 5.54
CA ASN A 58 11.77 -13.20 4.38
C ASN A 58 10.84 -13.10 3.15
N LEU A 59 9.53 -13.09 3.36
CA LEU A 59 8.58 -12.98 2.25
C LEU A 59 8.56 -11.57 1.67
N VAL A 60 8.80 -10.57 2.50
CA VAL A 60 8.91 -9.19 2.04
C VAL A 60 10.17 -9.00 1.20
N ILE A 61 11.29 -9.64 1.56
CA ILE A 61 12.50 -9.66 0.73
C ILE A 61 12.20 -10.25 -0.66
N VAL A 62 11.54 -11.42 -0.71
CA VAL A 62 11.19 -12.06 -1.99
C VAL A 62 10.29 -11.15 -2.83
N LEU A 63 9.31 -10.51 -2.19
CA LEU A 63 8.44 -9.54 -2.86
C LEU A 63 9.22 -8.35 -3.42
N GLN A 64 10.06 -7.73 -2.59
CA GLN A 64 10.86 -6.56 -2.97
C GLN A 64 11.83 -6.89 -4.10
N ASP A 65 12.54 -8.02 -4.00
CA ASP A 65 13.48 -8.49 -5.04
C ASP A 65 12.75 -8.72 -6.37
N ASN A 66 11.60 -9.39 -6.36
CA ASN A 66 10.84 -9.61 -7.59
C ASN A 66 10.35 -8.30 -8.23
N LEU A 67 9.76 -7.41 -7.42
CA LEU A 67 9.27 -6.11 -7.88
C LEU A 67 10.41 -5.22 -8.41
N ASP A 68 11.56 -5.23 -7.75
CA ASP A 68 12.73 -4.48 -8.21
C ASP A 68 13.31 -5.07 -9.50
N ARG A 69 13.65 -6.36 -9.48
CA ARG A 69 14.42 -7.01 -10.53
C ARG A 69 13.66 -7.19 -11.84
N TYR A 70 12.37 -7.55 -11.76
CA TYR A 70 11.59 -7.89 -12.95
C TYR A 70 10.65 -6.77 -13.41
N TYR A 71 10.32 -5.83 -12.53
CA TYR A 71 9.37 -4.76 -12.82
C TYR A 71 9.96 -3.35 -12.66
N GLY A 72 11.18 -3.21 -12.15
CA GLY A 72 11.93 -1.94 -12.15
C GLY A 72 11.41 -0.92 -11.14
N TYR A 73 10.83 -1.38 -10.02
CA TYR A 73 10.29 -0.48 -9.00
C TYR A 73 11.35 0.23 -8.14
N HIS A 74 12.64 -0.13 -8.23
CA HIS A 74 13.75 0.53 -7.54
C HIS A 74 13.54 0.57 -6.02
N LEU A 75 13.24 -0.59 -5.44
CA LEU A 75 12.96 -0.75 -4.01
C LEU A 75 14.21 -1.15 -3.25
N ASP A 76 14.33 -0.67 -2.02
CA ASP A 76 15.25 -1.25 -1.05
C ASP A 76 14.75 -2.66 -0.67
N ILE A 77 15.63 -3.66 -0.74
CA ILE A 77 15.35 -5.04 -0.36
C ILE A 77 15.71 -5.24 1.12
N ASP A 78 14.91 -4.62 1.98
CA ASP A 78 15.15 -4.54 3.43
C ASP A 78 14.24 -5.45 4.26
N GLY A 79 13.32 -6.18 3.63
CA GLY A 79 12.35 -7.04 4.31
C GLY A 79 11.28 -6.28 5.10
N HIS A 80 11.20 -4.96 4.98
CA HIS A 80 10.17 -4.13 5.61
C HIS A 80 9.10 -3.73 4.61
N PHE A 81 7.86 -4.17 4.87
CA PHE A 81 6.75 -3.87 3.98
C PHE A 81 6.16 -2.48 4.28
N GLY A 82 6.96 -1.47 3.93
CA GLY A 82 6.69 -0.05 4.15
C GLY A 82 5.82 0.59 3.07
N SER A 83 5.72 1.91 3.11
CA SER A 83 4.87 2.69 2.20
C SER A 83 5.29 2.57 0.74
N LEU A 84 6.60 2.55 0.47
CA LEU A 84 7.16 2.39 -0.88
C LEU A 84 6.83 1.01 -1.45
N THR A 85 7.07 -0.07 -0.70
CA THR A 85 6.74 -1.42 -1.15
C THR A 85 5.23 -1.58 -1.37
N ARG A 86 4.41 -1.00 -0.49
CA ARG A 86 2.95 -1.00 -0.68
C ARG A 86 2.53 -0.25 -1.95
N ALA A 87 3.14 0.90 -2.24
CA ALA A 87 2.85 1.66 -3.46
C ALA A 87 3.21 0.86 -4.72
N ALA A 88 4.39 0.22 -4.73
CA ALA A 88 4.82 -0.66 -5.81
C ALA A 88 3.87 -1.85 -5.99
N VAL A 89 3.43 -2.49 -4.90
CA VAL A 89 2.43 -3.58 -4.97
C VAL A 89 1.12 -3.10 -5.62
N LYS A 90 0.61 -1.93 -5.23
CA LYS A 90 -0.66 -1.43 -5.80
C LYS A 90 -0.52 -1.14 -7.29
N ASP A 91 0.60 -0.58 -7.70
CA ASP A 91 0.87 -0.34 -9.12
C ASP A 91 1.01 -1.65 -9.90
N PHE A 92 1.78 -2.61 -9.37
CA PHE A 92 1.91 -3.95 -9.95
C PHE A 92 0.54 -4.64 -10.10
N GLN A 93 -0.27 -4.63 -9.05
CA GLN A 93 -1.61 -5.21 -9.07
C GLN A 93 -2.52 -4.54 -10.11
N ALA A 94 -2.45 -3.22 -10.29
CA ALA A 94 -3.26 -2.53 -11.28
C ALA A 94 -3.01 -3.03 -12.72
N HIS A 95 -1.79 -3.48 -13.01
CA HIS A 95 -1.39 -3.95 -14.33
C HIS A 95 -1.49 -5.47 -14.49
N TYR A 96 -1.15 -6.25 -13.45
CA TYR A 96 -0.92 -7.69 -13.55
C TYR A 96 -1.83 -8.55 -12.67
N ALA A 97 -2.36 -7.99 -11.57
CA ALA A 97 -3.13 -8.76 -10.58
C ALA A 97 -4.23 -7.93 -9.89
N PRO A 98 -5.25 -7.42 -10.60
CA PRO A 98 -6.33 -6.66 -9.98
C PRO A 98 -7.07 -7.51 -8.94
N PRO A 99 -7.55 -6.93 -7.82
CA PRO A 99 -7.59 -5.50 -7.51
C PRO A 99 -6.29 -4.91 -6.95
N SER A 100 -6.09 -3.60 -7.11
CA SER A 100 -4.93 -2.84 -6.58
C SER A 100 -5.10 -2.40 -5.12
N ASP A 101 -5.31 -3.35 -4.22
CA ASP A 101 -5.59 -3.12 -2.79
C ASP A 101 -4.33 -2.96 -1.91
N GLY A 102 -3.17 -3.39 -2.41
CA GLY A 102 -1.90 -3.38 -1.69
C GLY A 102 -1.69 -4.61 -0.79
N VAL A 103 -2.50 -5.66 -0.95
CA VAL A 103 -2.41 -6.93 -0.23
C VAL A 103 -1.87 -8.01 -1.14
N VAL A 104 -0.73 -8.60 -0.80
CA VAL A 104 -0.09 -9.65 -1.61
C VAL A 104 -0.65 -11.00 -1.19
N GLY A 105 -1.74 -11.41 -1.84
CA GLY A 105 -2.35 -12.74 -1.68
C GLY A 105 -2.05 -13.67 -2.86
N PRO A 106 -2.68 -14.86 -2.92
CA PRO A 106 -2.46 -15.87 -3.96
C PRO A 106 -2.50 -15.37 -5.40
N ILE A 107 -3.39 -14.42 -5.72
CA ILE A 107 -3.47 -13.84 -7.07
C ILE A 107 -2.20 -13.05 -7.40
N THR A 108 -1.75 -12.19 -6.47
CA THR A 108 -0.52 -11.41 -6.63
C THR A 108 0.71 -12.31 -6.63
N TRP A 109 0.77 -13.31 -5.74
CA TRP A 109 1.86 -14.29 -5.73
C TRP A 109 1.95 -15.12 -7.00
N ASN A 110 0.81 -15.53 -7.55
CA ASN A 110 0.78 -16.26 -8.81
C ASN A 110 1.24 -15.39 -9.98
N ALA A 111 0.85 -14.11 -10.01
CA ALA A 111 1.34 -13.16 -11.01
C ALA A 111 2.86 -12.90 -10.90
N LEU A 112 3.41 -12.97 -9.68
CA LEU A 112 4.86 -12.93 -9.42
C LEU A 112 5.56 -14.28 -9.66
N GLN A 113 4.82 -15.34 -10.03
CA GLN A 113 5.31 -16.71 -10.23
C GLN A 113 5.94 -17.35 -8.98
N GLU A 114 5.45 -16.98 -7.80
CA GLU A 114 5.93 -17.51 -6.51
C GLU A 114 5.13 -18.73 -6.01
N CYS A 115 4.07 -19.14 -6.71
CA CYS A 115 3.28 -20.33 -6.39
C CYS A 115 3.82 -21.58 -7.11
N TYR A 116 3.75 -22.75 -6.46
CA TYR A 116 4.25 -24.03 -6.99
C TYR A 116 3.36 -25.23 -6.69
#